data_AF-A0A0R3TTI9-F1
#
_entry.id   AF-A0A0R3TTI9-F1
#
_cell.length_a   1.000
_cell.length_b   1.000
_cell.length_c   1.000
_cell.angle_alpha   90.00
_cell.angle_beta   90.00
_cell.angle_gamma   90.00
#
_symmetry.space_group_name_H-M   'P 1'
#
loop_
_entity.id
_entity.type
_entity.pdbx_description
1 polymer ?
#
loop_
_entity_poly.entity_id
_entity_poly.type
_entity_poly.pdbx_seq_one_letter_code
_entity_poly.pdbx_strand_id
1 'polypeptide(L)'
;MSLSKTKIMKDIKFQMSLDLYEHCTDDLKIKMDPYRTKMNEMEEKEKNAIKKRGKAATVKPPNPDDDPDMYEPYWFPDDLGSNNTGKYQLLGVLTHKGRGNSGHYATWVKRHGDWFLLNDSKVSSVTEDDILKLSGGGEYHSAYILLYGPARIRTSVPEAEEEMEVDPAK
;
A
#
# COMPACT_ATOMS: atom_id res chain seq x y z
N MET A 1 -21.32 -22.98 -33.97
CA MET A 1 -20.95 -23.32 -32.58
C MET A 1 -20.80 -22.02 -31.80
N SER A 2 -21.53 -21.85 -30.69
CA SER A 2 -21.40 -20.66 -29.85
C SER A 2 -20.09 -20.77 -29.05
N LEU A 3 -19.22 -19.76 -29.15
CA LEU A 3 -18.02 -19.68 -28.31
C LEU A 3 -18.47 -19.40 -26.87
N SER A 4 -18.34 -20.39 -25.98
CA SER A 4 -18.55 -20.18 -24.55
C SER A 4 -17.39 -19.36 -23.98
N LYS A 5 -17.67 -18.15 -23.50
CA LYS A 5 -16.68 -17.34 -22.79
C LYS A 5 -16.36 -17.97 -21.44
N THR A 6 -15.07 -18.14 -21.15
CA THR A 6 -14.55 -18.71 -19.91
C THR A 6 -13.58 -17.73 -19.25
N LYS A 7 -13.58 -17.70 -17.91
CA LYS A 7 -12.59 -16.97 -17.10
C LYS A 7 -11.50 -17.94 -16.67
N ILE A 8 -10.24 -17.52 -16.77
CA ILE A 8 -9.11 -18.28 -16.22
C ILE A 8 -9.18 -18.19 -14.69
N MET A 9 -9.39 -19.33 -14.03
CA MET A 9 -9.54 -19.42 -12.57
C MET A 9 -8.26 -19.92 -11.91
N LYS A 10 -7.10 -19.41 -12.34
CA LYS A 10 -5.82 -19.71 -11.70
C LYS A 10 -5.65 -18.84 -10.46
N ASP A 11 -4.95 -19.39 -9.46
CA ASP A 11 -4.49 -18.61 -8.32
C ASP A 11 -3.25 -17.81 -8.74
N ILE A 12 -3.36 -16.49 -8.76
CA ILE A 12 -2.27 -15.57 -9.10
C ILE A 12 -2.07 -14.65 -7.91
N LYS A 13 -0.99 -14.92 -7.17
CA LYS A 13 -0.61 -14.09 -6.02
C LYS A 13 -0.21 -12.70 -6.49
N PHE A 14 -0.60 -11.70 -5.72
CA PHE A 14 -0.18 -10.32 -5.87
C PHE A 14 0.32 -9.80 -4.51
N GLN A 15 1.03 -8.68 -4.54
CA GLN A 15 1.77 -8.19 -3.39
C GLN A 15 1.15 -6.89 -2.85
N MET A 16 1.20 -6.68 -1.54
CA MET A 16 0.76 -5.42 -0.93
C MET A 16 1.71 -4.26 -1.24
N SER A 17 3.00 -4.57 -1.30
CA SER A 17 4.06 -3.68 -1.76
C SER A 17 4.63 -4.24 -3.05
N LEU A 18 4.65 -3.43 -4.10
CA LEU A 18 5.15 -3.78 -5.42
C LEU A 18 6.39 -2.94 -5.71
N ASP A 19 7.50 -3.59 -6.01
CA ASP A 19 8.73 -2.93 -6.44
C ASP A 19 9.00 -3.24 -7.91
N LEU A 20 8.95 -2.20 -8.74
CA LEU A 20 9.16 -2.33 -10.19
C LEU A 20 10.57 -1.93 -10.63
N TYR A 21 11.46 -1.61 -9.69
CA TYR A 21 12.80 -1.12 -9.99
C TYR A 21 13.55 -2.02 -10.99
N GLU A 22 13.54 -3.34 -10.80
CA GLU A 22 14.25 -4.26 -11.70
C GLU A 22 13.67 -4.34 -13.12
N HIS A 23 12.45 -3.85 -13.31
CA HIS A 23 11.78 -3.78 -14.61
C HIS A 23 12.00 -2.44 -15.33
N CYS A 24 12.70 -1.49 -14.70
CA CYS A 24 13.02 -0.19 -15.27
C CYS A 24 14.34 -0.22 -16.07
N THR A 25 14.53 0.76 -16.94
CA THR A 25 15.80 0.99 -17.65
C THR A 25 16.89 1.48 -16.70
N ASP A 26 18.17 1.24 -17.04
CA ASP A 26 19.31 1.65 -16.21
C ASP A 26 19.34 3.18 -15.95
N ASP A 27 19.00 3.99 -16.96
CA ASP A 27 18.90 5.44 -16.80
C ASP A 27 17.85 5.86 -15.75
N LEU A 28 16.70 5.19 -15.76
CA LEU A 28 15.65 5.46 -14.79
C LEU A 28 16.03 4.94 -13.40
N LYS A 29 16.69 3.78 -13.32
CA LYS A 29 17.25 3.24 -12.07
C LYS A 29 18.20 4.24 -11.41
N ILE A 30 19.17 4.78 -12.16
CA ILE A 30 20.11 5.82 -11.69
C ILE A 30 19.36 7.05 -11.15
N LYS A 31 18.28 7.47 -11.82
CA LYS A 31 17.46 8.61 -11.38
C LYS A 31 16.71 8.32 -10.05
N MET A 32 16.30 7.06 -9.82
CA MET A 32 15.55 6.63 -8.65
C MET A 32 16.42 6.34 -7.42
N ASP A 33 17.66 5.91 -7.61
CA ASP A 33 18.60 5.53 -6.54
C ASP A 33 18.69 6.49 -5.34
N PRO A 34 18.84 7.82 -5.52
CA PRO A 34 18.89 8.73 -4.37
C PRO A 34 17.60 8.71 -3.55
N TYR A 35 16.43 8.62 -4.20
CA TYR A 35 15.13 8.57 -3.53
C TYR A 35 14.92 7.22 -2.84
N ARG A 36 15.35 6.12 -3.47
CA ARG A 36 15.29 4.76 -2.89
C ARG A 36 16.18 4.64 -1.65
N THR A 37 17.39 5.21 -1.71
CA THR A 37 18.31 5.27 -0.55
C THR A 37 17.66 6.01 0.61
N LYS A 38 17.14 7.22 0.36
CA LYS A 38 16.41 8.02 1.36
C LYS A 38 15.19 7.27 1.93
N MET A 39 14.42 6.59 1.09
CA MET A 39 13.27 5.79 1.53
C MET A 39 13.69 4.66 2.49
N ASN A 40 14.75 3.92 2.15
CA ASN A 40 15.24 2.83 2.99
C ASN A 40 15.78 3.33 4.35
N GLU A 41 16.51 4.46 4.36
CA GLU A 41 16.98 5.08 5.60
C GLU A 41 15.81 5.52 6.50
N MET A 42 14.76 6.10 5.92
CA MET A 42 13.56 6.52 6.67
C MET A 42 12.79 5.31 7.22
N GLU A 43 12.59 4.26 6.42
CA GLU A 43 11.98 3.02 6.88
C GLU A 43 12.78 2.38 8.04
N GLU A 44 14.12 2.45 8.00
CA GLU A 44 14.96 1.97 9.10
C GLU A 44 14.83 2.83 10.36
N LYS A 45 14.85 4.16 10.21
CA LYS A 45 14.61 5.09 11.32
C LYS A 45 13.25 4.86 11.99
N GLU A 46 12.20 4.65 11.20
CA GLU A 46 10.86 4.32 11.71
C GLU A 46 10.84 2.99 12.47
N LYS A 47 11.42 1.93 11.90
CA LYS A 47 11.53 0.63 12.56
C LYS A 47 12.28 0.74 13.89
N ASN A 48 13.35 1.52 13.94
CA ASN A 48 14.14 1.74 15.16
C ASN A 48 13.36 2.56 16.21
N ALA A 49 12.61 3.59 15.79
CA ALA A 49 11.76 4.37 16.69
C ALA A 49 10.63 3.50 17.30
N ILE A 50 9.99 2.64 16.49
CA ILE A 50 8.94 1.71 16.96
C ILE A 50 9.53 0.72 17.98
N LYS A 51 10.73 0.18 17.74
CA LYS A 51 11.40 -0.71 18.69
C LYS A 51 11.70 -0.03 20.03
N LYS A 52 12.09 1.24 20.02
CA LYS A 52 12.40 2.03 21.23
C LYS A 52 11.16 2.38 22.07
N ARG A 53 10.02 2.66 21.43
CA ARG A 53 8.78 3.09 22.11
C ARG A 53 8.04 1.96 22.85
N GLY A 54 8.40 0.69 22.63
CA GLY A 54 7.70 -0.45 23.23
C GLY A 54 6.23 -0.56 22.76
N LYS A 55 5.47 -1.49 23.34
CA LYS A 55 4.06 -1.79 22.95
C LYS A 55 3.03 -0.72 23.38
N ALA A 56 3.45 0.50 23.70
CA ALA A 56 2.55 1.58 24.11
C ALA A 56 2.01 2.32 22.87
N ALA A 57 0.72 2.06 22.58
CA ALA A 57 -0.12 2.66 21.52
C ALA A 57 0.44 2.58 20.08
N THR A 58 -0.14 1.70 19.27
CA THR A 58 0.02 1.66 17.81
C THR A 58 -0.65 2.88 17.18
N VAL A 59 -0.03 4.06 17.31
CA VAL A 59 -0.42 5.24 16.54
C VAL A 59 -0.06 4.93 15.08
N LYS A 60 -1.09 4.74 14.25
CA LYS A 60 -0.90 4.61 12.80
C LYS A 60 -0.21 5.89 12.29
N PRO A 61 0.71 5.77 11.32
CA PRO A 61 1.28 6.97 10.72
C PRO A 61 0.15 7.83 10.12
N PRO A 62 0.32 9.17 10.12
CA PRO A 62 -0.57 10.09 9.42
C PRO A 62 -0.88 9.62 7.99
N ASN A 63 -2.04 9.95 7.45
CA ASN A 63 -2.37 9.53 6.09
C ASN A 63 -1.79 10.56 5.11
N PRO A 64 -1.00 10.16 4.09
CA PRO A 64 -0.48 11.08 3.09
C PRO A 64 -1.53 11.90 2.33
N ASP A 65 -2.78 11.43 2.27
CA ASP A 65 -3.89 12.16 1.64
C ASP A 65 -4.42 13.31 2.53
N ASP A 66 -4.38 13.12 3.86
CA ASP A 66 -4.91 14.09 4.84
C ASP A 66 -3.81 15.04 5.35
N ASP A 67 -2.57 14.53 5.44
CA ASP A 67 -1.40 15.23 5.98
C ASP A 67 -0.24 15.29 4.93
N PRO A 68 -0.45 15.87 3.75
CA PRO A 68 0.51 15.80 2.65
C PRO A 68 1.88 16.43 2.98
N ASP A 69 1.90 17.47 3.81
CA ASP A 69 3.14 18.18 4.20
C ASP A 69 4.08 17.33 5.08
N MET A 70 3.57 16.23 5.66
CA MET A 70 4.39 15.27 6.41
C MET A 70 5.15 14.28 5.50
N TYR A 71 4.98 14.42 4.18
CA TYR A 71 5.56 13.54 3.19
C TYR A 71 6.31 14.31 2.10
N GLU A 72 7.39 13.71 1.62
CA GLU A 72 8.12 14.20 0.46
C GLU A 72 7.29 14.00 -0.81
N PRO A 73 7.45 14.87 -1.83
CA PRO A 73 6.92 14.62 -3.16
C PRO A 73 7.36 13.24 -3.69
N TYR A 74 6.42 12.47 -4.24
CA TYR A 74 6.69 11.13 -4.77
C TYR A 74 7.06 11.13 -6.27
N TRP A 75 7.08 12.30 -6.90
CA TRP A 75 7.42 12.47 -8.31
C TRP A 75 8.80 13.12 -8.48
N PHE A 76 9.37 13.04 -9.67
CA PHE A 76 10.57 13.80 -10.01
C PHE A 76 10.25 15.27 -10.27
N PRO A 77 11.13 16.22 -9.92
CA PRO A 77 10.87 17.66 -10.11
C PRO A 77 10.55 18.06 -11.56
N ASP A 78 11.10 17.33 -12.53
CA ASP A 78 10.94 17.54 -13.97
C ASP A 78 9.80 16.70 -14.60
N ASP A 79 9.10 15.87 -13.82
CA ASP A 79 8.08 14.95 -14.32
C ASP A 79 6.95 14.77 -13.30
N LEU A 80 5.99 15.71 -13.30
CA LEU A 80 4.88 15.76 -12.35
C LEU A 80 3.96 14.52 -12.49
N GLY A 81 3.69 13.84 -11.38
CA GLY A 81 2.85 12.65 -11.33
C GLY A 81 3.58 11.33 -11.60
N SER A 82 4.89 11.39 -11.88
CA SER A 82 5.77 10.22 -11.91
C SER A 82 5.94 9.57 -10.53
N ASN A 83 6.62 8.42 -10.47
CA ASN A 83 7.06 7.78 -9.24
C ASN A 83 8.59 7.77 -9.17
N ASN A 84 9.15 8.48 -8.20
CA ASN A 84 10.60 8.67 -8.05
C ASN A 84 11.33 7.50 -7.35
N THR A 85 10.61 6.51 -6.83
CA THR A 85 11.21 5.33 -6.16
C THR A 85 10.90 4.01 -6.84
N GLY A 86 9.82 3.94 -7.62
CA GLY A 86 9.33 2.71 -8.26
C GLY A 86 8.74 1.69 -7.28
N LYS A 87 8.65 2.06 -6.00
CA LYS A 87 7.89 1.31 -5.00
C LYS A 87 6.44 1.81 -5.01
N TYR A 88 5.52 0.86 -4.97
CA TYR A 88 4.10 1.11 -4.94
C TYR A 88 3.43 0.33 -3.81
N GLN A 89 2.33 0.87 -3.31
CA GLN A 89 1.47 0.21 -2.33
C GLN A 89 0.10 -0.06 -2.94
N LEU A 90 -0.46 -1.23 -2.67
CA LEU A 90 -1.80 -1.59 -3.11
C LEU A 90 -2.83 -0.71 -2.38
N LEU A 91 -3.59 0.06 -3.15
CA LEU A 91 -4.64 0.96 -2.65
C LEU A 91 -6.03 0.40 -2.88
N GLY A 92 -6.21 -0.40 -3.92
CA GLY A 92 -7.50 -0.99 -4.22
C GLY A 92 -7.44 -2.24 -5.09
N VAL A 93 -8.47 -3.05 -4.97
CA VAL A 93 -8.69 -4.26 -5.77
C VAL A 93 -10.11 -4.22 -6.30
N LEU A 94 -10.28 -4.22 -7.61
CA LEU A 94 -11.56 -4.57 -8.22
C LEU A 94 -11.58 -6.09 -8.40
N THR A 95 -12.62 -6.74 -7.88
CA THR A 95 -12.79 -8.18 -7.97
C THR A 95 -13.98 -8.56 -8.83
N HIS A 96 -13.92 -9.75 -9.42
CA HIS A 96 -15.06 -10.38 -10.07
C HIS A 96 -15.27 -11.78 -9.51
N LYS A 97 -16.48 -12.06 -9.02
CA LYS A 97 -16.94 -13.39 -8.61
C LYS A 97 -17.91 -13.94 -9.65
N GLY A 98 -17.58 -15.06 -10.29
CA GLY A 98 -18.45 -15.69 -11.29
C GLY A 98 -17.68 -16.28 -12.48
N ARG A 99 -18.41 -16.94 -13.39
CA ARG A 99 -17.88 -17.59 -14.60
C ARG A 99 -18.55 -17.00 -15.85
N GLY A 100 -17.77 -16.80 -16.92
CA GLY A 100 -18.29 -16.38 -18.22
C GLY A 100 -18.90 -14.97 -18.23
N ASN A 101 -20.15 -14.84 -18.69
CA ASN A 101 -20.87 -13.55 -18.83
C ASN A 101 -21.65 -13.12 -17.57
N SER A 102 -21.58 -13.90 -16.49
CA SER A 102 -22.32 -13.63 -15.25
C SER A 102 -21.37 -13.56 -14.07
N GLY A 103 -21.69 -12.69 -13.13
CA GLY A 103 -20.96 -12.57 -11.88
C GLY A 103 -21.28 -11.28 -11.17
N HIS A 104 -20.45 -10.98 -10.19
CA HIS A 104 -20.59 -9.83 -9.32
C HIS A 104 -19.26 -9.12 -9.17
N TYR A 105 -19.27 -7.80 -9.37
CA TYR A 105 -18.11 -6.96 -9.13
C TYR A 105 -18.20 -6.35 -7.75
N ALA A 106 -17.08 -6.34 -7.03
CA ALA A 106 -16.96 -5.63 -5.77
C ALA A 106 -15.59 -4.99 -5.67
N THR A 107 -15.53 -3.84 -5.03
CA THR A 107 -14.30 -3.05 -4.89
C THR A 107 -13.81 -3.12 -3.46
N TRP A 108 -12.52 -3.31 -3.29
CA TRP A 108 -11.84 -3.36 -2.01
C TRP A 108 -10.88 -2.18 -1.97
N VAL A 109 -10.94 -1.31 -0.98
CA VAL A 109 -10.14 -0.07 -0.94
C VAL A 109 -9.48 0.11 0.41
N LYS A 110 -8.25 0.64 0.39
CA LYS A 110 -7.51 1.05 1.58
C LYS A 110 -7.74 2.53 1.86
N ARG A 111 -8.18 2.88 3.07
CA ARG A 111 -8.40 4.25 3.54
C ARG A 111 -7.93 4.39 4.98
N HIS A 112 -7.14 5.42 5.28
CA HIS A 112 -6.57 5.67 6.62
C HIS A 112 -5.86 4.44 7.21
N GLY A 113 -5.22 3.64 6.36
CA GLY A 113 -4.54 2.41 6.75
C GLY A 113 -5.44 1.19 6.95
N ASP A 114 -6.76 1.32 6.89
CA ASP A 114 -7.73 0.22 7.01
C ASP A 114 -8.32 -0.19 5.66
N TRP A 115 -8.73 -1.45 5.55
CA TRP A 115 -9.33 -1.98 4.34
C TRP A 115 -10.86 -2.08 4.46
N PHE A 116 -11.53 -1.74 3.37
CA PHE A 116 -12.98 -1.76 3.26
C PHE A 116 -13.41 -2.48 1.99
N LEU A 117 -14.40 -3.36 2.12
CA LEU A 117 -15.15 -3.92 1.01
C LEU A 117 -16.35 -3.03 0.72
N LEU A 118 -16.40 -2.49 -0.50
CA LEU A 118 -17.51 -1.77 -1.09
C LEU A 118 -18.28 -2.72 -2.00
N ASN A 119 -19.36 -3.29 -1.47
CA ASN A 119 -20.23 -4.24 -2.15
C ASN A 119 -21.59 -3.58 -2.44
N ASP A 120 -21.67 -2.88 -3.57
CA ASP A 120 -22.79 -2.01 -3.95
C ASP A 120 -23.11 -1.00 -2.83
N SER A 121 -24.29 -1.11 -2.21
CA SER A 121 -24.73 -0.25 -1.11
C SER A 121 -24.21 -0.67 0.27
N LYS A 122 -23.46 -1.78 0.37
CA LYS A 122 -22.96 -2.32 1.64
C LYS A 122 -21.46 -2.09 1.76
N VAL A 123 -21.07 -1.44 2.86
CA VAL A 123 -19.67 -1.23 3.23
C VAL A 123 -19.35 -2.08 4.45
N SER A 124 -18.23 -2.79 4.40
CA SER A 124 -17.73 -3.58 5.54
C SER A 124 -16.23 -3.45 5.69
N SER A 125 -15.74 -3.33 6.93
CA SER A 125 -14.32 -3.42 7.24
C SER A 125 -13.81 -4.84 6.99
N VAL A 126 -12.61 -4.97 6.46
CA VAL A 126 -11.95 -6.25 6.19
C VAL A 126 -10.47 -6.17 6.56
N THR A 127 -9.80 -7.31 6.65
CA THR A 127 -8.38 -7.38 7.01
C THR A 127 -7.49 -7.44 5.77
N GLU A 128 -6.20 -7.14 5.95
CA GLU A 128 -5.20 -7.32 4.88
C GLU A 128 -5.12 -8.79 4.40
N ASP A 129 -5.29 -9.74 5.33
CA ASP A 129 -5.37 -11.18 5.01
C ASP A 129 -6.55 -11.51 4.09
N ASP A 130 -7.68 -10.82 4.23
CA ASP A 130 -8.84 -11.02 3.36
C ASP A 130 -8.55 -10.54 1.93
N ILE A 131 -7.76 -9.47 1.79
CA ILE A 131 -7.33 -8.98 0.48
C ILE A 131 -6.40 -9.99 -0.20
N LEU A 132 -5.45 -10.59 0.52
CA LEU A 132 -4.53 -11.59 -0.04
C LEU A 132 -5.26 -12.85 -0.54
N LYS A 133 -6.42 -13.18 0.03
CA LYS A 133 -7.28 -14.29 -0.43
C LYS A 133 -7.95 -14.01 -1.78
N LEU A 134 -7.93 -12.78 -2.28
CA LEU A 134 -8.49 -12.41 -3.58
C LEU A 134 -7.61 -12.85 -4.76
N SER A 135 -6.52 -13.58 -4.52
CA SER A 135 -5.61 -14.08 -5.57
C SER A 135 -6.26 -15.06 -6.56
N GLY A 136 -7.43 -15.59 -6.24
CA GLY A 136 -8.22 -16.44 -7.13
C GLY A 136 -8.06 -17.93 -6.84
N GLY A 137 -8.17 -18.77 -7.87
CA GLY A 137 -8.06 -20.23 -7.73
C GLY A 137 -9.33 -20.99 -7.32
N GLY A 138 -10.45 -20.30 -7.11
CA GLY A 138 -11.72 -20.91 -6.68
C GLY A 138 -12.95 -20.08 -7.05
N GLU A 139 -14.10 -20.40 -6.46
CA GLU A 139 -15.39 -19.72 -6.77
C GLU A 139 -15.62 -18.42 -6.00
N TYR A 140 -14.64 -18.02 -5.18
CA TYR A 140 -14.67 -16.76 -4.46
C TYR A 140 -14.38 -15.56 -5.40
N HIS A 141 -14.38 -14.36 -4.82
CA HIS A 141 -13.88 -13.17 -5.52
C HIS A 141 -12.43 -13.39 -5.96
N SER A 142 -12.12 -13.05 -7.20
CA SER A 142 -10.73 -12.99 -7.68
C SER A 142 -10.43 -11.58 -8.16
N ALA A 143 -9.22 -11.12 -7.88
CA ALA A 143 -8.68 -9.87 -8.39
C ALA A 143 -8.81 -9.83 -9.91
N TYR A 144 -9.30 -8.69 -10.39
CA TYR A 144 -9.46 -8.41 -11.81
C TYR A 144 -8.66 -7.18 -12.21
N ILE A 145 -8.72 -6.12 -11.39
CA ILE A 145 -7.87 -4.94 -11.52
C ILE A 145 -7.24 -4.65 -10.16
N LEU A 146 -5.93 -4.43 -10.15
CA LEU A 146 -5.19 -3.96 -8.98
C LEU A 146 -4.84 -2.49 -9.21
N LEU A 147 -5.14 -1.66 -8.22
CA LEU A 147 -4.77 -0.25 -8.20
C LEU A 147 -3.65 -0.05 -7.20
N TYR A 148 -2.48 0.31 -7.72
CA TYR A 148 -1.29 0.63 -6.96
C TYR A 148 -1.06 2.14 -6.97
N GLY A 149 -0.68 2.69 -5.81
CA GLY A 149 -0.27 4.09 -5.65
C GLY A 149 1.17 4.21 -5.15
N PRO A 150 1.76 5.41 -5.18
CA PRO A 150 3.15 5.62 -4.79
C PRO A 150 3.37 5.31 -3.32
N ALA A 151 4.47 4.60 -3.01
CA ALA A 151 4.97 4.55 -1.64
C ALA A 151 5.49 5.95 -1.25
N ARG A 152 5.19 6.38 -0.03
CA ARG A 152 5.50 7.75 0.44
C ARG A 152 6.66 7.74 1.42
N ILE A 153 7.53 8.75 1.33
CA ILE A 153 8.65 8.98 2.25
C ILE A 153 8.22 10.07 3.22
N ARG A 154 8.28 9.81 4.53
CA ARG A 154 8.00 10.87 5.52
C ARG A 154 9.12 11.90 5.53
N THR A 155 8.78 13.14 5.83
CA THR A 155 9.77 14.21 6.03
C THR A 155 10.52 14.05 7.35
N SER A 156 9.86 13.53 8.38
CA SER A 156 10.45 13.24 9.69
C SER A 156 9.81 12.03 10.36
N VAL A 157 10.55 11.40 11.26
CA VAL A 157 10.02 10.43 12.21
C VAL A 157 9.83 11.18 13.53
N PRO A 158 8.63 11.19 14.14
CA PRO A 158 8.44 11.83 15.43
C PRO A 158 9.37 11.12 16.41
N GLU A 159 10.23 11.88 17.08
CA GLU A 159 11.06 11.35 18.16
C GLU A 159 10.13 10.84 19.26
N ALA A 160 10.49 9.73 19.91
CA ALA A 160 9.81 9.40 21.16
C ALA A 160 10.04 10.59 22.08
N GLU A 161 8.98 11.20 22.62
CA GLU A 161 9.14 12.11 23.74
C GLU A 161 9.93 11.31 24.79
N GLU A 162 11.20 11.68 25.02
CA GLU A 162 11.90 11.20 26.20
C GLU A 162 11.00 11.61 27.36
N GLU A 163 10.45 10.63 28.09
CA GLU A 163 9.86 10.92 29.39
C GLU A 163 10.91 11.73 30.13
N MET A 164 10.69 13.03 30.29
CA MET A 164 11.52 13.83 31.18
C MET A 164 11.35 13.16 32.54
N GLU A 165 12.40 12.48 32.98
CA GLU A 165 12.51 11.93 34.31
C GLU A 165 12.31 13.13 35.25
N VAL A 166 11.09 13.28 35.77
CA VAL A 166 10.79 14.29 36.77
C VAL A 166 11.54 13.84 38.00
N ASP A 167 12.72 14.42 38.19
CA ASP A 167 13.56 14.22 39.36
C ASP A 167 12.67 14.42 40.61
N PRO A 168 12.43 13.39 41.44
CA PRO A 168 11.48 13.47 42.55
C PRO A 168 12.01 14.30 43.74
N ALA A 169 12.93 15.25 43.49
CA ALA A 169 13.55 16.07 44.51
C ALA A 169 13.52 17.57 44.15
N LYS A 170 12.34 18.19 44.24
CA LYS A 170 12.19 19.57 44.74
C LYS A 170 10.77 19.90 45.16
#